data_AF-A0A949XTX6-F1
#
_entry.id   AF-A0A949XTX6-F1
#
_cell.length_a   1.000
_cell.length_b   1.000
_cell.length_c   1.000
_cell.angle_alpha   90.00
_cell.angle_beta   90.00
_cell.angle_gamma   90.00
#
_symmetry.space_group_name_H-M   'P 1'
#
loop_
_entity.id
_entity.type
_entity.pdbx_description
1 polymer ?
#
loop_
_entity_poly.entity_id
_entity_poly.type
_entity_poly.pdbx_seq_one_letter_code
_entity_poly.pdbx_strand_id
1 'polypeptide(L)'
;MRTATLTLCGIALLTASPASEVHPATWTPLAHKPSVNSIGTMVLLTDGSVMMESYDDIQTWIKLTPDAKGGYVNGTWSTLAKMRTPRLYFASQVMQNGKLWVMGGEYTGPYQDANWGPEAEIYDPRTNTWSDAATYRRRRVVRP
;
A
#
# COMPACT_ATOMS: atom_id res chain seq x y z
N MET A 1 42.21 -14.65 -76.18
CA MET A 1 40.82 -14.15 -76.14
C MET A 1 40.29 -14.32 -74.73
N ARG A 2 39.57 -13.31 -74.24
CA ARG A 2 39.46 -12.90 -72.83
C ARG A 2 38.57 -13.79 -71.95
N THR A 3 38.96 -13.79 -70.68
CA THR A 3 38.52 -14.52 -69.48
C THR A 3 37.10 -14.19 -69.02
N ALA A 4 36.43 -15.19 -68.44
CA ALA A 4 35.08 -15.11 -67.87
C ALA A 4 35.02 -14.30 -66.57
N THR A 5 33.91 -13.58 -66.36
CA THR A 5 33.63 -12.81 -65.14
C THR A 5 32.50 -13.51 -64.37
N LEU A 6 32.78 -14.00 -63.16
CA LEU A 6 31.78 -14.52 -62.22
C LEU A 6 31.26 -13.38 -61.34
N THR A 7 29.94 -13.20 -61.30
CA THR A 7 29.26 -12.26 -60.39
C THR A 7 28.96 -12.97 -59.08
N LEU A 8 29.46 -12.45 -57.95
CA LEU A 8 29.11 -12.94 -56.60
C LEU A 8 27.85 -12.21 -56.10
N CYS A 9 26.83 -12.96 -55.68
CA CYS A 9 25.67 -12.45 -54.94
C CYS A 9 26.09 -12.01 -53.52
N GLY A 10 25.72 -10.78 -53.14
CA GLY A 10 25.92 -10.25 -51.79
C GLY A 10 24.97 -10.88 -50.78
N ILE A 11 25.51 -11.39 -49.68
CA ILE A 11 24.73 -11.83 -48.52
C ILE A 11 24.51 -10.62 -47.63
N ALA A 12 23.25 -10.20 -47.47
CA ALA A 12 22.87 -9.21 -46.47
C ALA A 12 22.89 -9.88 -45.08
N LEU A 13 23.76 -9.40 -44.19
CA LEU A 13 23.80 -9.84 -42.80
C LEU A 13 22.65 -9.15 -42.04
N LEU A 14 21.62 -9.93 -41.69
CA LEU A 14 20.52 -9.48 -40.83
C LEU A 14 21.05 -9.37 -39.39
N THR A 15 21.19 -8.17 -38.84
CA THR A 15 21.55 -8.01 -37.43
C THR A 15 20.34 -8.37 -36.58
N ALA A 16 20.39 -9.51 -35.89
CA ALA A 16 19.40 -9.85 -34.88
C ALA A 16 19.46 -8.80 -33.76
N SER A 17 18.36 -8.09 -33.52
CA SER A 17 18.22 -7.26 -32.32
C SER A 17 18.39 -8.17 -31.09
N PRO A 18 19.19 -7.79 -30.08
CA PRO A 18 19.26 -8.58 -28.86
C PRO A 18 17.86 -8.63 -28.24
N ALA A 19 17.38 -9.83 -27.95
CA ALA A 19 16.17 -10.02 -27.17
C ALA A 19 16.34 -9.28 -25.84
N SER A 20 15.35 -8.50 -25.41
CA SER A 20 15.39 -7.87 -24.09
C SER A 20 15.55 -8.95 -23.02
N GLU A 21 16.65 -8.89 -22.28
CA GLU A 21 16.86 -9.77 -21.13
C GLU A 21 15.75 -9.52 -20.11
N VAL A 22 15.02 -10.58 -19.77
CA VAL A 22 14.05 -10.55 -18.67
C VAL A 22 14.85 -10.57 -17.38
N HIS A 23 15.12 -9.40 -16.81
CA HIS A 23 15.65 -9.33 -15.45
C HIS A 23 14.53 -9.69 -14.47
N PRO A 24 14.68 -10.74 -13.64
CA PRO A 24 13.71 -11.03 -12.60
C PRO A 24 13.67 -9.87 -11.61
N ALA A 25 12.48 -9.42 -11.23
CA ALA A 25 12.33 -8.41 -10.19
C ALA A 25 12.93 -8.91 -8.87
N THR A 26 13.82 -8.12 -8.27
CA THR A 26 14.45 -8.43 -6.99
C THR A 26 13.85 -7.58 -5.88
N TRP A 27 13.65 -8.18 -4.71
CA TRP A 27 13.26 -7.45 -3.51
C TRP A 27 14.49 -6.87 -2.84
N THR A 28 14.47 -5.56 -2.57
CA THR A 28 15.51 -4.89 -1.78
C THR A 28 14.97 -4.64 -0.37
N PRO A 29 15.64 -5.13 0.68
CA PRO A 29 15.25 -4.82 2.05
C PRO A 29 15.32 -3.32 2.33
N LEU A 30 14.41 -2.83 3.19
CA LEU A 30 14.49 -1.46 3.69
C LEU A 30 15.70 -1.33 4.63
N ALA A 31 16.39 -0.19 4.58
CA ALA A 31 17.51 0.12 5.45
C ALA A 31 17.07 0.29 6.91
N HIS A 32 15.86 0.81 7.13
CA HIS A 32 15.28 1.04 8.44
C HIS A 32 14.05 0.17 8.64
N LYS A 33 13.97 -0.52 9.78
CA LYS A 33 12.81 -1.33 10.17
C LYS A 33 11.77 -0.47 10.91
N PRO A 34 10.47 -0.77 10.80
CA PRO A 34 9.46 -0.13 11.63
C PRO A 34 9.63 -0.50 13.10
N SER A 35 9.04 0.30 14.01
CA SER A 35 9.03 0.04 15.45
C SER A 35 8.05 -1.06 15.89
N VAL A 36 7.33 -1.66 14.96
CA VAL A 36 6.34 -2.71 15.18
C VAL A 36 6.80 -4.00 14.50
N ASN A 37 6.39 -5.15 15.03
CA ASN A 37 6.79 -6.46 14.55
C ASN A 37 5.84 -6.99 13.48
N SER A 38 4.57 -6.58 13.53
CA SER A 38 3.54 -7.04 12.62
C SER A 38 2.72 -5.88 12.05
N ILE A 39 2.52 -5.92 10.73
CA ILE A 39 1.77 -4.92 9.96
C ILE A 39 0.52 -5.56 9.35
N GLY A 40 -0.58 -4.83 9.42
CA GLY A 40 -1.86 -5.16 8.81
C GLY A 40 -2.10 -4.37 7.54
N THR A 41 -3.25 -3.70 7.48
CA THR A 41 -3.66 -2.91 6.32
C THR A 41 -2.60 -1.89 5.94
N MET A 42 -2.24 -1.83 4.65
CA MET A 42 -1.30 -0.86 4.08
C MET A 42 -2.01 0.05 3.09
N VAL A 43 -1.78 1.35 3.18
CA VAL A 43 -2.46 2.37 2.36
C VAL A 43 -1.43 3.37 1.85
N LEU A 44 -1.34 3.54 0.53
CA LEU A 44 -0.59 4.62 -0.09
C LEU A 44 -1.39 5.92 -0.01
N LEU A 45 -0.83 6.94 0.63
CA LEU A 45 -1.44 8.26 0.75
C LEU A 45 -1.11 9.15 -0.45
N THR A 46 -1.87 10.22 -0.62
CA THR A 46 -1.71 11.16 -1.76
C THR A 46 -0.38 11.91 -1.76
N ASP A 47 0.33 11.95 -0.64
CA ASP A 47 1.66 12.55 -0.50
C ASP A 47 2.80 11.57 -0.84
N GLY A 48 2.49 10.34 -1.24
CA GLY A 48 3.47 9.30 -1.54
C GLY A 48 4.03 8.59 -0.31
N SER A 49 3.51 8.87 0.90
CA SER A 49 3.82 8.06 2.07
C SER A 49 2.93 6.80 2.14
N VAL A 50 3.44 5.74 2.76
CA VAL A 50 2.65 4.52 3.03
C VAL A 50 2.28 4.49 4.50
N MET A 51 1.00 4.50 4.78
CA MET A 51 0.44 4.35 6.12
C MET A 51 0.08 2.88 6.35
N MET A 52 0.47 2.32 7.49
CA MET A 52 0.18 0.93 7.83
C MET A 52 -0.41 0.82 9.23
N GLU A 53 -1.39 -0.05 9.39
CA GLU A 53 -1.89 -0.46 10.70
C GLU A 53 -0.94 -1.50 11.31
N SER A 54 -0.77 -1.48 12.63
CA SER A 54 -0.01 -2.52 13.33
C SER A 54 -0.92 -3.62 13.89
N TYR A 55 -0.50 -4.88 13.81
CA TYR A 55 -1.14 -5.97 14.54
C TYR A 55 -0.63 -6.12 15.97
N ASP A 56 0.48 -5.47 16.34
CA ASP A 56 0.96 -5.43 17.73
C ASP A 56 -0.01 -4.63 18.61
N ASP A 57 -0.58 -3.57 18.04
CA ASP A 57 -1.67 -2.76 18.61
C ASP A 57 -2.52 -2.21 17.45
N ILE A 58 -3.72 -2.77 17.29
CA ILE A 58 -4.65 -2.48 16.18
C ILE A 58 -5.30 -1.09 16.24
N GLN A 59 -4.93 -0.26 17.21
CA GLN A 59 -5.20 1.18 17.17
C GLN A 59 -4.03 1.98 16.61
N THR A 60 -2.82 1.42 16.65
CA THR A 60 -1.60 2.10 16.25
C THR A 60 -1.40 2.02 14.75
N TRP A 61 -1.17 3.19 14.16
CA TRP A 61 -0.76 3.34 12.78
C TRP A 61 0.66 3.86 12.70
N ILE A 62 1.40 3.40 11.71
CA ILE A 62 2.75 3.85 11.37
C ILE A 62 2.76 4.39 9.95
N LYS A 63 3.77 5.20 9.63
CA LYS A 63 3.97 5.78 8.31
C LYS A 63 5.40 5.60 7.85
N LEU A 64 5.56 5.07 6.64
CA LEU A 64 6.80 5.08 5.89
C LEU A 64 6.79 6.29 4.95
N THR A 65 7.71 7.24 5.19
CA THR A 65 7.93 8.39 4.33
C THR A 65 9.10 8.08 3.39
N PRO A 66 8.96 8.28 2.06
CA PRO A 66 10.07 8.08 1.13
C PRO A 66 11.21 9.07 1.44
N ASP A 67 12.42 8.72 1.01
CA ASP A 67 13.57 9.60 1.08
C ASP A 67 13.43 10.81 0.13
N ALA A 68 14.39 11.75 0.19
CA ALA A 68 14.39 12.95 -0.63
C ALA A 68 14.40 12.69 -2.16
N LYS A 69 14.70 11.45 -2.60
CA LYS A 69 14.67 11.02 -4.00
C LYS A 69 13.38 10.28 -4.36
N GLY A 70 12.44 10.15 -3.43
CA GLY A 70 11.20 9.38 -3.60
C GLY A 70 11.37 7.87 -3.40
N GLY A 71 12.54 7.40 -2.97
CA GLY A 71 12.81 5.99 -2.74
C GLY A 71 12.39 5.55 -1.34
N TYR A 72 11.86 4.33 -1.20
CA TYR A 72 11.45 3.78 0.10
C TYR A 72 12.59 3.08 0.85
N VAL A 73 13.66 2.64 0.16
CA VAL A 73 14.77 1.87 0.77
C VAL A 73 15.40 2.61 1.95
N ASN A 74 15.64 3.92 1.80
CA ASN A 74 16.15 4.78 2.87
C ASN A 74 15.05 5.62 3.52
N GLY A 75 13.80 5.24 3.34
CA GLY A 75 12.66 5.92 3.94
C GLY A 75 12.71 5.90 5.47
N THR A 76 11.92 6.78 6.07
CA THR A 76 11.85 6.95 7.52
C THR A 76 10.49 6.51 8.05
N TRP A 77 10.52 5.89 9.22
CA TRP A 77 9.33 5.43 9.93
C TRP A 77 8.91 6.42 11.00
N SER A 78 7.60 6.61 11.15
CA SER A 78 7.02 7.42 12.22
C SER A 78 5.72 6.81 12.72
N THR A 79 5.40 7.00 13.99
CA THR A 79 4.11 6.62 14.56
C THR A 79 3.09 7.73 14.33
N LEU A 80 1.89 7.36 13.89
CA LEU A 80 0.77 8.26 13.67
C LEU A 80 -0.18 8.25 14.88
N ALA A 81 -1.17 9.14 14.85
CA ALA A 81 -2.24 9.13 15.83
C ALA A 81 -2.99 7.80 15.82
N LYS A 82 -3.35 7.34 17.02
CA LYS A 82 -4.13 6.11 17.17
C LYS A 82 -5.57 6.32 16.71
N MET A 83 -6.10 5.32 16.02
CA MET A 83 -7.53 5.23 15.72
C MET A 83 -8.32 5.05 17.02
N ARG A 84 -9.54 5.61 17.09
CA ARG A 84 -10.35 5.58 18.32
C ARG A 84 -10.92 4.20 18.57
N THR A 85 -11.44 3.56 17.52
CA THR A 85 -12.01 2.23 17.60
C THR A 85 -11.02 1.20 17.06
N PRO A 86 -10.45 0.34 17.93
CA PRO A 86 -9.67 -0.81 17.47
C PRO A 86 -10.54 -1.68 16.56
N ARG A 87 -10.01 -2.07 15.39
CA ARG A 87 -10.76 -2.85 14.40
C ARG A 87 -9.82 -3.68 13.53
N LEU A 88 -10.27 -4.84 13.04
CA LEU A 88 -9.59 -5.62 12.01
C LEU A 88 -10.55 -5.98 10.87
N TYR A 89 -9.99 -6.21 9.68
CA TYR A 89 -10.71 -6.61 8.47
C TYR A 89 -11.84 -5.62 8.12
N PHE A 90 -11.51 -4.33 8.13
CA PHE A 90 -12.41 -3.23 7.81
C PHE A 90 -12.24 -2.77 6.35
N ALA A 91 -13.22 -2.03 5.85
CA ALA A 91 -13.10 -1.33 4.56
C ALA A 91 -12.26 -0.06 4.74
N SER A 92 -11.37 0.24 3.79
CA SER A 92 -10.58 1.46 3.78
C SER A 92 -10.51 2.10 2.39
N GLN A 93 -10.52 3.44 2.34
CA GLN A 93 -10.38 4.19 1.08
C GLN A 93 -9.75 5.56 1.31
N VAL A 94 -8.73 5.88 0.51
CA VAL A 94 -8.22 7.26 0.39
C VAL A 94 -9.19 8.06 -0.47
N MET A 95 -9.77 9.11 0.11
CA MET A 95 -10.74 9.97 -0.55
C MET A 95 -10.02 11.03 -1.41
N GLN A 96 -10.76 11.66 -2.34
CA GLN A 96 -10.23 12.70 -3.24
C GLN A 96 -9.61 13.90 -2.51
N ASN A 97 -10.06 14.16 -1.27
CA ASN A 97 -9.50 15.22 -0.43
C ASN A 97 -8.21 14.83 0.31
N GLY A 98 -7.66 13.63 0.04
CA GLY A 98 -6.43 13.10 0.62
C GLY A 98 -6.59 12.48 2.01
N LYS A 99 -7.80 12.46 2.58
CA LYS A 99 -8.07 11.81 3.87
C LYS A 99 -8.35 10.32 3.69
N LEU A 100 -8.01 9.52 4.69
CA LEU A 100 -8.31 8.09 4.72
C LEU A 100 -9.61 7.86 5.48
N TRP A 101 -10.59 7.23 4.84
CA TRP A 101 -11.80 6.74 5.49
C TRP A 101 -11.66 5.26 5.80
N VAL A 102 -12.04 4.86 7.01
CA VAL A 102 -12.14 3.46 7.43
C VAL A 102 -13.53 3.19 7.99
N MET A 103 -14.09 2.02 7.70
CA MET A 103 -15.43 1.66 8.18
C MET A 103 -15.56 0.18 8.49
N GLY A 104 -16.27 -0.08 9.58
CA GLY A 104 -16.61 -1.41 10.03
C GLY A 104 -15.42 -2.18 10.57
N GLY A 105 -15.48 -3.50 10.39
CA GLY A 105 -14.52 -4.47 10.91
C GLY A 105 -15.25 -5.74 11.34
N GLU A 106 -14.58 -6.88 11.27
CA GLU A 106 -15.08 -8.17 11.78
C GLU A 106 -14.72 -8.39 13.25
N TYR A 107 -13.70 -7.69 13.73
CA TYR A 107 -13.24 -7.73 15.11
C TYR A 107 -13.08 -6.30 15.60
N THR A 108 -14.04 -5.77 16.35
CA THR A 108 -14.11 -4.36 16.75
C THR A 108 -14.09 -4.21 18.28
N GLY A 109 -13.41 -3.20 18.79
CA GLY A 109 -13.32 -2.93 20.22
C GLY A 109 -12.08 -3.52 20.90
N PRO A 110 -11.91 -3.29 22.21
CA PRO A 110 -10.63 -3.44 22.91
C PRO A 110 -10.12 -4.88 23.01
N TYR A 111 -11.00 -5.87 22.88
CA TYR A 111 -10.67 -7.28 23.07
C TYR A 111 -10.57 -8.08 21.77
N GLN A 112 -10.67 -7.43 20.61
CA GLN A 112 -10.67 -8.10 19.30
C GLN A 112 -11.73 -9.21 19.20
N ASP A 113 -12.86 -9.04 19.89
CA ASP A 113 -13.96 -9.99 19.83
C ASP A 113 -14.56 -9.99 18.42
N ALA A 114 -14.95 -11.17 17.93
CA ALA A 114 -15.68 -11.29 16.67
C ALA A 114 -17.02 -10.56 16.77
N ASN A 115 -17.04 -9.31 16.34
CA ASN A 115 -18.18 -8.43 16.37
C ASN A 115 -18.12 -7.46 15.18
N TRP A 116 -19.26 -7.27 14.53
CA TRP A 116 -19.34 -6.39 13.37
C TRP A 116 -19.59 -4.95 13.82
N GLY A 117 -18.54 -4.13 13.89
CA GLY A 117 -18.66 -2.71 14.23
C GLY A 117 -19.37 -1.91 13.12
N PRO A 118 -20.32 -1.00 13.43
CA PRO A 118 -20.83 -0.03 12.46
C PRO A 118 -20.02 1.26 12.39
N GLU A 119 -19.02 1.43 13.26
CA GLU A 119 -18.24 2.65 13.42
C GLU A 119 -17.43 2.95 12.16
N ALA A 120 -17.29 4.23 11.84
CA ALA A 120 -16.42 4.71 10.78
C ALA A 120 -15.60 5.89 11.29
N GLU A 121 -14.37 6.00 10.81
CA GLU A 121 -13.46 7.09 11.18
C GLU A 121 -12.77 7.63 9.93
N ILE A 122 -12.40 8.91 9.98
CA ILE A 122 -11.62 9.59 8.96
C ILE A 122 -10.31 10.06 9.59
N TYR A 123 -9.20 9.62 9.01
CA TYR A 123 -7.87 10.12 9.31
C TYR A 123 -7.49 11.29 8.39
N ASP A 124 -7.07 12.39 9.00
CA ASP A 124 -6.51 13.55 8.31
C ASP A 124 -4.98 13.54 8.40
N PRO A 125 -4.25 13.29 7.29
CA PRO A 125 -2.80 13.24 7.30
C PRO A 125 -2.14 14.61 7.54
N ARG A 126 -2.86 15.72 7.33
CA ARG A 126 -2.29 17.07 7.53
C ARG A 126 -2.18 17.42 9.01
N THR A 127 -3.17 16.99 9.79
CA THR A 127 -3.20 17.24 11.24
C THR A 127 -2.79 16.03 12.06
N ASN A 128 -2.62 14.86 11.43
CA ASN A 128 -2.33 13.59 12.11
C ASN A 128 -3.40 13.30 13.18
N THR A 129 -4.68 13.29 12.79
CA THR A 129 -5.80 13.09 13.72
C THR A 129 -6.92 12.25 13.11
N TRP A 130 -7.59 11.48 13.97
CA TRP A 130 -8.81 10.74 13.65
C TRP A 130 -10.07 11.48 14.13
N SER A 131 -11.10 11.44 13.29
CA SER A 131 -12.44 11.99 13.56
C SER A 131 -13.51 10.97 13.23
N ASP A 132 -14.61 10.97 13.99
CA ASP A 132 -15.73 10.06 13.75
C ASP A 132 -16.43 10.41 12.42
N ALA A 133 -16.90 9.38 11.72
CA ALA A 133 -17.67 9.50 10.50
C ALA A 133 -19.05 8.82 10.65
N ALA A 134 -19.92 9.01 9.66
CA ALA A 134 -21.24 8.41 9.67
C ALA A 134 -21.16 6.88 9.76
N THR A 135 -21.88 6.30 10.71
CA THR A 135 -22.00 4.85 10.89
C THR A 135 -23.06 4.27 9.96
N TYR A 136 -22.94 2.99 9.58
CA TYR A 136 -24.04 2.33 8.86
C TYR A 136 -25.09 1.81 9.84
N ARG A 137 -26.37 1.89 9.47
CA ARG A 137 -27.45 1.34 10.31
C ARG A 137 -27.39 -0.18 10.28
N ARG A 138 -27.15 -0.82 11.44
CA ARG A 138 -27.42 -2.25 11.59
C ARG A 138 -28.91 -2.50 11.33
N ARG A 139 -29.23 -3.38 10.37
CA ARG A 139 -30.61 -3.86 10.20
C ARG A 139 -31.01 -4.53 11.52
N ARG A 140 -31.99 -3.97 12.23
CA ARG A 140 -32.59 -4.65 13.38
C ARG A 140 -33.22 -5.92 12.81
N VAL A 141 -32.64 -7.08 13.09
CA VAL A 141 -33.33 -8.35 12.89
C VAL A 141 -34.48 -8.33 13.89
N VAL A 142 -35.65 -7.88 13.44
CA VAL A 142 -36.89 -8.13 14.17
C VAL A 142 -37.13 -9.61 13.98
N ARG A 143 -36.83 -10.40 15.02
CA ARG A 143 -37.24 -11.81 15.03
C ARG A 143 -38.78 -11.82 15.11
N PRO A 144 -39.46 -12.64 14.28
CA PRO A 144 -40.91 -12.83 14.42
C PRO A 144 -41.26 -13.47 15.77
#